data_AF-A0A7C1K915-F1
#
_entry.id   AF-A0A7C1K915-F1
#
_cell.length_a   1.000
_cell.length_b   1.000
_cell.length_c   1.000
_cell.angle_alpha   90.00
_cell.angle_beta   90.00
_cell.angle_gamma   90.00
#
_symmetry.space_group_name_H-M   'P 1'
#
loop_
_entity.id
_entity.type
_entity.pdbx_description
1 polymer ?
#
loop_
_entity_poly.entity_id
_entity_poly.type
_entity_poly.pdbx_seq_one_letter_code
_entity_poly.pdbx_strand_id
1 'polypeptide(L)'
;MLDYTLLGVYLLMFVRLSAFVAACPVFAQRYFPPLARIGLAAALAAALFPLVDAGSLALPAHPVGFAFDVVQEAFVGLGLGALTGLAFNAVRLAGQMAGLQIGYAIAEMFDPVSGEQNVILA
;
A
#
# COMPACT_ATOMS: atom_id res chain seq x y z
N MET A 1 24.62 29.04 7.01
CA MET A 1 24.16 28.86 5.62
C MET A 1 23.29 27.61 5.63
N LEU A 2 21.97 27.75 5.54
CA LEU A 2 21.08 26.59 5.43
C LEU A 2 21.22 26.05 4.00
N ASP A 3 21.67 24.80 3.86
CA ASP A 3 21.84 24.17 2.55
C ASP A 3 20.46 23.92 1.91
N TYR A 4 20.05 24.81 1.00
CA TYR A 4 18.77 24.74 0.29
C TYR A 4 18.57 23.42 -0.49
N THR A 5 19.68 22.77 -0.87
CA THR A 5 19.70 21.46 -1.54
C THR A 5 19.17 20.35 -0.62
N LEU A 6 19.57 20.35 0.65
CA LEU A 6 19.14 19.34 1.64
C LEU A 6 17.62 19.43 1.87
N LEU A 7 17.08 20.64 1.97
CA LEU A 7 15.64 20.85 2.14
C LEU A 7 14.85 20.36 0.91
N GLY A 8 15.37 20.59 -0.29
CA GLY A 8 14.74 20.12 -1.52
C GLY A 8 14.69 18.59 -1.64
N VAL A 9 15.79 17.90 -1.33
CA VAL A 9 15.85 16.42 -1.29
C VAL A 9 14.86 15.87 -0.26
N TYR A 10 14.81 16.48 0.93
CA TYR A 10 13.85 16.08 1.98
C TYR A 10 12.40 16.22 1.50
N LEU A 11 12.06 17.34 0.85
CA LEU A 11 10.71 17.59 0.34
C LEU A 11 10.31 16.54 -0.71
N LEU A 12 11.19 16.22 -1.66
CA LEU A 12 10.93 15.19 -2.68
C LEU A 12 10.69 13.81 -2.04
N MET A 13 11.51 13.45 -1.05
CA MET A 13 11.37 12.19 -0.32
C MET A 13 10.06 12.14 0.48
N PHE A 14 9.69 13.25 1.11
CA PHE A 14 8.42 13.39 1.80
C PHE A 14 7.23 13.25 0.86
N VAL A 15 7.28 13.87 -0.33
CA VAL A 15 6.22 13.72 -1.36
C VAL A 15 6.05 12.26 -1.76
N ARG A 16 7.14 11.54 -2.08
CA ARG A 16 7.11 10.12 -2.43
C ARG A 16 6.47 9.26 -1.33
N LEU A 17 6.92 9.44 -0.09
CA LEU A 17 6.42 8.67 1.06
C LEU A 17 4.97 9.00 1.39
N SER A 18 4.57 10.28 1.30
CA SER A 18 3.19 10.69 1.53
C SER A 18 2.25 10.09 0.47
N ALA A 19 2.65 10.09 -0.80
CA ALA A 19 1.91 9.45 -1.89
C ALA A 19 1.82 7.92 -1.70
N PHE A 20 2.91 7.28 -1.29
CA PHE A 20 2.93 5.85 -0.99
C PHE A 20 1.98 5.49 0.17
N VAL A 21 2.08 6.19 1.30
CA VAL A 21 1.24 5.96 2.49
C VAL A 21 -0.24 6.22 2.17
N ALA A 22 -0.53 7.23 1.33
CA ALA A 22 -1.90 7.53 0.91
C ALA A 22 -2.51 6.43 0.02
N ALA A 23 -1.72 5.84 -0.89
CA ALA A 23 -2.18 4.80 -1.81
C ALA A 23 -2.12 3.37 -1.22
N CYS A 24 -1.33 3.13 -0.17
CA CYS A 24 -1.20 1.82 0.45
C CYS A 24 -2.47 1.43 1.24
N PRO A 25 -3.11 0.28 0.94
CA PRO A 25 -4.38 -0.12 1.57
C PRO A 25 -4.25 -0.38 3.08
N VAL A 26 -3.04 -0.70 3.56
CA VAL A 26 -2.75 -0.95 4.97
C VAL A 26 -3.00 0.31 5.81
N PHE A 27 -2.56 1.46 5.30
CA PHE A 27 -2.68 2.74 6.01
C PHE A 27 -3.97 3.50 5.64
N ALA A 28 -4.62 3.14 4.53
CA ALA A 28 -5.87 3.74 4.06
C ALA A 28 -7.11 3.39 4.91
N GLN A 29 -6.97 2.56 5.95
CA GLN A 29 -8.06 2.15 6.83
C GLN A 29 -8.75 3.34 7.50
N ARG A 30 -10.10 3.32 7.55
CA ARG A 30 -10.95 4.43 8.00
C ARG A 30 -10.74 4.84 9.47
N TYR A 31 -10.12 3.97 10.27
CA TYR A 31 -9.82 4.21 11.67
C TYR A 31 -8.54 5.04 11.89
N PHE A 32 -7.70 5.21 10.85
CA PHE A 32 -6.43 5.90 10.99
C PHE A 32 -6.56 7.40 10.66
N PRO A 33 -6.31 8.31 11.62
CA PRO A 33 -6.52 9.74 11.40
C PRO A 33 -5.56 10.29 10.33
N PRO A 34 -6.02 11.21 9.46
CA PRO A 34 -5.22 11.73 8.36
C PRO A 34 -3.93 12.43 8.84
N LEU A 35 -3.98 13.10 9.98
CA LEU A 35 -2.81 13.72 10.63
C LEU A 35 -1.73 12.70 11.00
N ALA A 36 -2.12 11.52 11.49
CA ALA A 36 -1.14 10.48 11.83
C ALA A 36 -0.50 9.88 10.56
N ARG A 37 -1.22 9.80 9.44
CA ARG A 37 -0.66 9.35 8.15
C ARG A 37 0.43 10.29 7.66
N ILE A 38 0.17 11.60 7.73
CA ILE A 38 1.14 12.63 7.34
C ILE A 38 2.33 12.62 8.29
N GLY A 39 2.09 12.50 9.61
CA GLY A 39 3.15 12.39 10.61
C GLY A 39 4.04 11.16 10.40
N LEU A 40 3.46 10.01 10.06
CA LEU A 40 4.21 8.80 9.70
C LEU A 40 5.04 8.99 8.43
N ALA A 41 4.47 9.58 7.38
CA ALA A 41 5.21 9.87 6.15
C ALA A 41 6.39 10.82 6.41
N ALA A 42 6.20 11.85 7.25
CA ALA A 42 7.26 12.77 7.67
C ALA A 42 8.34 12.08 8.50
N ALA A 43 7.96 11.22 9.45
CA ALA A 43 8.88 10.47 10.28
C ALA A 43 9.71 9.47 9.44
N LEU A 44 9.07 8.77 8.51
CA LEU A 44 9.77 7.88 7.57
C LEU A 44 10.72 8.66 6.66
N ALA A 45 10.30 9.82 6.15
CA ALA A 45 11.15 10.66 5.32
C ALA A 45 12.38 11.14 6.10
N ALA A 46 12.20 11.57 7.36
CA ALA A 46 13.30 11.98 8.22
C ALA A 46 14.25 10.83 8.58
N ALA A 47 13.73 9.62 8.77
CA ALA A 47 14.54 8.44 9.07
C ALA A 47 15.36 7.96 7.85
N LEU A 48 14.81 8.09 6.65
CA LEU A 48 15.48 7.67 5.41
C LEU A 48 16.34 8.77 4.77
N PHE A 49 16.12 10.03 5.15
CA PHE A 49 16.90 11.17 4.67
C PHE A 49 18.43 11.00 4.80
N PRO A 50 19.00 10.56 5.94
CA PRO A 50 20.45 10.40 6.07
C PRO A 50 21.02 9.24 5.23
N LEU A 51 20.18 8.35 4.70
CA LEU A 51 20.60 7.27 3.80
C LEU A 51 20.76 7.74 2.35
N VAL A 52 20.21 8.90 2.01
CA VAL A 52 20.29 9.45 0.65
C VAL A 52 21.54 10.33 0.57
N ASP A 53 22.46 9.96 -0.32
CA ASP A 53 23.61 10.79 -0.68
C ASP A 53 23.15 12.05 -1.43
N ALA A 54 22.74 13.06 -0.65
CA ALA A 54 22.23 14.35 -1.13
C ALA A 54 23.27 15.14 -1.94
N GLY A 55 24.56 14.78 -1.87
CA GLY A 55 25.62 15.37 -2.69
C GLY A 55 25.57 14.99 -4.17
N SER A 56 24.81 13.96 -4.55
CA SER A 56 24.69 13.49 -5.94
C SER A 56 23.48 14.06 -6.70
N LEU A 57 22.45 14.53 -5.98
CA LEU A 57 21.28 15.15 -6.60
C LEU A 57 21.57 16.62 -6.89
N ALA A 58 21.99 16.91 -8.11
CA ALA A 58 21.97 18.27 -8.64
C ALA A 58 20.52 18.71 -8.82
N LEU A 59 19.90 19.28 -7.78
CA LEU A 59 18.58 19.86 -7.92
C LEU A 59 18.64 20.95 -9.01
N PRO A 60 17.73 20.90 -10.02
CA PRO A 60 17.70 21.93 -11.03
C PRO A 60 17.42 23.29 -10.36
N ALA A 61 18.26 24.28 -10.64
CA ALA A 61 18.14 25.64 -10.09
C ALA A 61 16.86 26.37 -10.56
N HIS A 62 16.10 25.79 -11.49
CA HIS A 62 14.88 26.35 -12.03
C HIS A 62 13.64 25.78 -11.34
N PRO A 63 12.68 26.64 -10.92
CA PRO A 63 11.47 26.21 -10.20
C PRO A 63 10.59 25.27 -11.01
N VAL A 64 10.63 25.35 -12.35
CA VAL A 64 9.88 24.47 -13.25
C VAL A 64 10.42 23.04 -13.24
N GLY A 65 11.75 22.87 -13.17
CA GLY A 65 12.37 21.54 -13.10
C GLY A 65 12.01 20.84 -11.78
N PHE A 66 12.07 21.58 -10.67
CA PHE A 66 11.70 21.06 -9.37
C PHE A 66 10.23 20.61 -9.30
N ALA A 67 9.31 21.35 -9.92
CA ALA A 67 7.90 20.95 -9.98
C ALA A 67 7.71 19.63 -10.76
N PHE A 68 8.49 19.41 -11.82
CA PHE A 68 8.47 18.16 -12.57
C PHE A 68 8.98 16.98 -11.72
N ASP A 69 10.07 17.18 -10.97
CA ASP A 69 10.62 16.17 -10.07
C ASP A 69 9.63 15.78 -8.97
N VAL A 70 8.92 16.76 -8.39
CA VAL A 70 7.86 16.54 -7.40
C VAL A 70 6.75 15.65 -7.96
N VAL A 71 6.30 15.95 -9.19
CA VAL A 71 5.26 15.16 -9.86
C VAL A 71 5.77 13.74 -10.11
N GLN A 72 6.99 13.59 -10.60
CA GLN A 72 7.59 12.27 -10.83
C GLN A 72 7.66 11.43 -9.55
N GLU A 73 8.15 12.00 -8.43
CA GLU A 73 8.21 11.28 -7.15
C GLU A 73 6.81 10.95 -6.60
N ALA A 74 5.82 11.81 -6.81
CA ALA A 74 4.43 11.50 -6.48
C ALA A 74 3.92 10.29 -7.29
N PHE A 75 4.19 10.22 -8.60
CA PHE A 75 3.83 9.07 -9.43
C PHE A 75 4.55 7.79 -9.01
N VAL A 76 5.84 7.86 -8.66
CA VAL A 76 6.59 6.71 -8.13
C VAL A 76 5.97 6.22 -6.82
N GLY A 77 5.66 7.13 -5.89
CA GLY A 77 5.00 6.81 -4.63
C GLY A 77 3.62 6.16 -4.83
N LEU A 78 2.79 6.73 -5.71
CA LEU A 78 1.49 6.17 -6.07
C LEU A 78 1.61 4.78 -6.72
N GLY A 79 2.59 4.59 -7.61
CA GLY A 79 2.85 3.30 -8.25
C GLY A 79 3.20 2.21 -7.23
N LEU A 80 4.09 2.52 -6.28
CA LEU A 80 4.43 1.61 -5.18
C LEU A 80 3.22 1.28 -4.30
N GLY A 81 2.38 2.27 -4.00
CA GLY A 81 1.16 2.07 -3.24
C GLY A 81 0.15 1.20 -3.97
N ALA A 82 -0.02 1.41 -5.29
CA ALA A 82 -0.91 0.62 -6.14
C ALA A 82 -0.46 -0.85 -6.26
N LEU A 83 0.84 -1.10 -6.42
CA LEU A 83 1.40 -2.46 -6.42
C LEU A 83 1.13 -3.19 -5.10
N THR A 84 1.31 -2.50 -3.98
CA THR A 84 0.97 -3.03 -2.66
C THR A 84 -0.54 -3.31 -2.56
N GLY A 85 -1.37 -2.40 -3.09
CA GLY A 85 -2.81 -2.55 -3.26
C GLY A 85 -3.21 -3.85 -3.97
N LEU A 86 -2.56 -4.13 -5.11
CA LEU A 86 -2.80 -5.33 -5.90
C LEU A 86 -2.45 -6.60 -5.11
N ALA A 87 -1.32 -6.63 -4.40
CA ALA A 87 -0.92 -7.77 -3.58
C ALA A 87 -1.95 -8.08 -2.47
N PHE A 88 -2.40 -7.04 -1.74
CA PHE A 88 -3.43 -7.22 -0.70
C PHE A 88 -4.78 -7.65 -1.27
N ASN A 89 -5.17 -7.12 -2.43
CA ASN A 89 -6.40 -7.52 -3.10
C ASN A 89 -6.34 -9.00 -3.56
N ALA A 90 -5.19 -9.46 -4.06
CA ALA A 90 -5.02 -10.86 -4.44
C ALA A 90 -5.20 -11.80 -3.25
N VAL A 91 -4.60 -11.49 -2.10
CA VAL A 91 -4.78 -12.27 -0.85
C VAL A 91 -6.24 -12.25 -0.39
N ARG A 92 -6.91 -11.09 -0.46
CA ARG A 92 -8.33 -10.96 -0.07
C ARG A 92 -9.23 -11.82 -0.95
N LEU A 93 -9.01 -11.81 -2.27
CA LEU A 93 -9.76 -12.64 -3.22
C LEU A 93 -9.52 -14.13 -2.97
N ALA A 94 -8.27 -14.54 -2.72
CA ALA A 94 -7.95 -15.92 -2.38
C ALA A 94 -8.67 -16.38 -1.10
N GLY A 95 -8.69 -15.55 -0.05
CA GLY A 95 -9.43 -15.84 1.18
C GLY A 95 -10.94 -15.97 0.97
N GLN A 96 -11.52 -15.12 0.11
CA GLN A 96 -12.94 -15.20 -0.26
C GLN A 96 -13.26 -16.50 -1.01
N MET A 97 -12.41 -16.89 -1.96
CA MET A 97 -12.58 -18.14 -2.71
C MET A 97 -12.44 -19.38 -1.81
N ALA A 98 -11.44 -19.40 -0.92
CA ALA A 98 -11.27 -20.48 0.04
C ALA A 98 -12.47 -20.60 1.00
N GLY A 99 -12.97 -19.47 1.51
CA GLY A 99 -14.16 -19.45 2.36
C GLY A 99 -15.41 -19.97 1.66
N LEU A 100 -15.56 -19.65 0.37
CA LEU A 100 -16.68 -20.16 -0.44
C LEU A 100 -16.59 -21.67 -0.65
N GLN A 101 -15.40 -22.21 -0.94
CA GLN A 101 -15.18 -23.66 -1.09
C GLN A 101 -15.49 -24.42 0.21
N ILE A 102 -15.06 -23.91 1.37
CA ILE A 102 -15.39 -24.50 2.67
C ILE A 102 -16.90 -24.42 2.94
N GLY A 103 -17.53 -23.30 2.62
CA GLY A 103 -18.98 -23.11 2.77
C GLY A 103 -19.80 -24.11 1.94
N TYR A 104 -19.39 -24.39 0.70
CA TYR A 104 -20.02 -25.41 -0.13
C TYR A 104 -19.84 -26.82 0.42
N ALA A 105 -18.64 -27.17 0.91
CA ALA A 105 -18.37 -28.47 1.50
C ALA A 105 -19.26 -28.73 2.73
N ILE A 106 -19.47 -27.73 3.58
CA ILE A 106 -20.38 -27.85 4.74
C ILE A 106 -21.82 -27.98 4.27
N ALA A 107 -22.26 -27.21 3.26
CA ALA A 107 -23.62 -27.31 2.74
C ALA A 107 -23.94 -28.70 2.17
N GLU A 108 -22.99 -29.35 1.50
CA GLU A 108 -23.13 -30.70 0.95
C GLU A 108 -23.22 -31.77 2.05
N MET A 109 -22.46 -31.63 3.15
CA MET A 109 -22.52 -32.55 4.29
C MET A 109 -23.81 -32.42 5.11
N PHE A 110 -24.43 -31.25 5.12
CA PHE A 110 -25.68 -30.98 5.85
C PHE A 110 -26.94 -31.13 5.00
N ASP A 111 -26.83 -31.44 3.71
CA ASP A 111 -27.99 -31.74 2.86
C ASP A 111 -28.62 -33.09 3.27
N PRO A 112 -29.82 -33.08 3.91
CA PRO A 112 -30.48 -34.30 4.38
C PRO A 112 -31.05 -35.15 3.24
N VAL A 113 -30.95 -34.72 1.98
CA VAL A 113 -31.39 -35.49 0.81
C VAL A 113 -30.48 -36.71 0.53
N SER A 114 -29.28 -36.76 1.12
CA SER A 114 -28.46 -37.99 1.13
C SER A 114 -28.90 -39.04 2.17
N GLY A 115 -29.97 -38.76 2.92
CA GLY A 115 -30.55 -39.63 3.95
C GLY A 115 -31.40 -40.81 3.45
N GLU A 116 -31.52 -41.06 2.14
CA GLU A 116 -32.10 -42.31 1.63
C GLU A 116 -31.18 -42.99 0.62
N GLN A 117 -30.30 -43.86 1.12
CA GLN A 117 -30.27 -45.22 0.60
C GLN A 117 -29.97 -46.17 1.75
N ASN A 118 -31.08 -46.65 2.31
CA ASN A 118 -31.18 -47.73 3.26
C ASN A 118 -30.19 -48.86 2.90
N VAL A 119 -29.40 -49.23 3.89
CA VAL A 119 -28.59 -50.43 3.91
C VAL A 119 -29.52 -51.65 3.75
N ILE A 120 -28.92 -52.76 3.31
CA ILE A 120 -29.26 -54.17 3.51
C ILE A 120 -30.34 -54.83 2.63
N LEU A 121 -29.83 -55.75 1.81
CA LEU A 121 -30.42 -57.05 1.48
C LEU A 121 -31.07 -57.69 2.72
N ALA A 122 -32.37 -57.96 2.65
CA ALA A 122 -33.07 -59.06 3.33
C ALA A 122 -34.37 -59.38 2.57
#